data_AF-A0A8J7AZD0-F1
#
_entry.id   AF-A0A8J7AZD0-F1
#
_cell.length_a   1.000
_cell.length_b   1.000
_cell.length_c   1.000
_cell.angle_alpha   90.00
_cell.angle_beta   90.00
_cell.angle_gamma   90.00
#
_symmetry.space_group_name_H-M   'P 1'
#
loop_
_entity.id
_entity.type
_entity.pdbx_description
1 polymer ?
#
loop_
_entity_poly.entity_id
_entity_poly.type
_entity_poly.pdbx_seq_one_letter_code
_entity_poly.pdbx_strand_id
1 'polypeptide(L)'
;MDTILTPTEISDFRAELSDYPQALVALDVIEDCEGDLEDAAIALAIQVGQQPTTSEGWITSLAKRWRPRLCQAELRADLVDNRLATTITQLVETKALPWELATLVSIYAAKAGIDDFCKPLEEKL
;
A
#
# COMPACT_ATOMS: atom_id res chain seq x y z
N MET A 1 12.45 -8.71 -0.71
CA MET A 1 11.81 -7.86 0.29
C MET A 1 10.75 -8.70 0.95
N ASP A 2 10.66 -8.67 2.27
CA ASP A 2 9.61 -9.38 3.00
C ASP A 2 8.28 -8.64 2.82
N THR A 3 7.23 -9.37 2.44
CA THR A 3 5.87 -8.86 2.21
C THR A 3 4.90 -9.28 3.31
N ILE A 4 5.39 -9.85 4.40
CA ILE A 4 4.58 -10.23 5.56
C ILE A 4 4.59 -9.10 6.60
N LEU A 5 3.40 -8.67 7.02
CA LEU A 5 3.22 -7.80 8.17
C LEU A 5 3.08 -8.62 9.45
N THR A 6 3.67 -8.12 10.52
CA THR A 6 3.43 -8.64 11.86
C THR A 6 2.08 -8.14 12.40
N PRO A 7 1.47 -8.86 13.36
CA PRO A 7 0.27 -8.40 14.05
C PRO A 7 0.44 -7.02 14.70
N THR A 8 1.64 -6.71 15.19
CA THR A 8 1.96 -5.39 15.77
C THR A 8 1.89 -4.30 14.69
N GLU A 9 2.50 -4.51 13.53
CA GLU A 9 2.43 -3.56 12.41
C GLU A 9 0.97 -3.33 11.97
N ILE A 10 0.17 -4.40 11.87
CA ILE A 10 -1.26 -4.28 11.53
C ILE A 10 -2.00 -3.46 12.59
N SER A 11 -1.75 -3.71 13.88
CA SER A 11 -2.36 -2.98 14.98
C SER A 11 -1.99 -1.48 14.97
N ASP A 12 -0.73 -1.16 14.68
CA ASP A 12 -0.25 0.22 14.57
C ASP A 12 -0.94 0.94 13.40
N PHE A 13 -1.05 0.27 12.24
CA PHE A 13 -1.79 0.82 11.08
C PHE A 13 -3.29 0.98 11.37
N ARG A 14 -3.91 0.06 12.10
CA ARG A 14 -5.33 0.20 12.52
C ARG A 14 -5.53 1.41 13.41
N ALA A 15 -4.60 1.69 14.33
CA ALA A 15 -4.67 2.85 15.19
C ALA A 15 -4.57 4.15 14.38
N GLU A 16 -3.61 4.21 13.45
CA GLU A 16 -3.41 5.37 12.56
C GLU A 16 -4.60 5.61 11.64
N LEU A 17 -5.21 4.54 11.12
CA LEU A 17 -6.28 4.59 10.11
C LEU A 17 -7.69 4.47 10.70
N SER A 18 -7.84 4.66 12.01
CA SER A 18 -9.10 4.47 12.75
C SER A 18 -10.27 5.33 12.24
N ASP A 19 -9.98 6.49 11.66
CA ASP A 19 -10.98 7.39 11.05
C ASP A 19 -11.34 7.03 9.59
N TYR A 20 -10.76 5.96 9.03
CA TYR A 20 -10.91 5.56 7.63
C TYR A 20 -11.45 4.13 7.49
N PRO A 21 -12.77 3.92 7.61
CA PRO A 21 -13.38 2.59 7.58
C PRO A 21 -13.00 1.75 6.35
N GLN A 22 -12.87 2.37 5.17
CA GLN A 22 -12.48 1.68 3.95
C GLN A 22 -11.02 1.19 3.99
N ALA A 23 -10.14 1.89 4.70
CA ALA A 23 -8.77 1.45 4.92
C ALA A 23 -8.72 0.30 5.95
N LEU A 24 -9.58 0.34 6.97
CA LEU A 24 -9.70 -0.76 7.94
C LEU A 24 -10.16 -2.07 7.27
N VAL A 25 -11.05 -2.01 6.28
CA VAL A 25 -11.44 -3.19 5.48
C VAL A 25 -10.21 -3.82 4.78
N ALA A 26 -9.30 -3.00 4.27
CA ALA A 26 -8.07 -3.53 3.67
C ALA A 26 -7.17 -4.21 4.72
N LEU A 27 -7.09 -3.66 5.93
CA LEU A 27 -6.34 -4.25 7.05
C LEU A 27 -6.97 -5.55 7.55
N ASP A 28 -8.31 -5.66 7.55
CA ASP A 28 -9.02 -6.91 7.86
C ASP A 28 -8.61 -8.02 6.88
N VAL A 29 -8.59 -7.72 5.58
CA VAL A 29 -8.16 -8.70 4.55
C VAL A 29 -6.69 -9.05 4.70
N ILE A 30 -5.82 -8.08 5.02
CA ILE A 30 -4.40 -8.36 5.27
C ILE A 30 -4.23 -9.28 6.47
N GLU A 31 -4.97 -9.06 7.55
CA GLU A 31 -4.94 -9.91 8.75
C GLU A 31 -5.48 -11.32 8.47
N ASP A 32 -6.58 -11.44 7.70
CA ASP A 32 -7.15 -12.73 7.26
C ASP A 32 -6.18 -13.50 6.33
N CYS A 33 -5.31 -12.79 5.61
CA CYS A 33 -4.21 -13.35 4.81
C CYS A 33 -2.92 -13.56 5.63
N GLU A 34 -3.01 -13.65 6.96
CA GLU A 34 -1.87 -13.89 7.86
C GLU A 34 -0.76 -12.81 7.76
N GLY A 35 -1.14 -11.60 7.36
CA GLY A 35 -0.23 -10.48 7.11
C GLY A 35 0.43 -10.49 5.74
N ASP A 36 0.16 -11.47 4.87
CA ASP A 36 0.74 -11.56 3.53
C ASP A 36 0.15 -10.51 2.58
N LEU A 37 0.95 -9.51 2.24
CA LEU A 37 0.55 -8.43 1.35
C LEU A 37 0.31 -8.88 -0.09
N GLU A 38 0.94 -9.96 -0.57
CA GLU A 38 0.73 -10.47 -1.93
C GLU A 38 -0.62 -11.18 -2.03
N ASP A 39 -0.92 -12.06 -1.07
CA ASP A 39 -2.21 -12.76 -1.03
C ASP A 39 -3.37 -11.79 -0.77
N ALA A 40 -3.19 -10.84 0.17
CA ALA A 40 -4.15 -9.78 0.40
C ALA A 40 -4.38 -8.91 -0.84
N ALA A 41 -3.34 -8.69 -1.65
CA ALA A 41 -3.48 -7.94 -2.90
C ALA A 41 -4.45 -8.60 -3.87
N ILE A 42 -4.38 -9.92 -3.98
CA ILE A 42 -5.27 -10.68 -4.88
C ILE A 42 -6.70 -10.64 -4.37
N ALA A 43 -6.91 -10.83 -3.06
CA ALA A 43 -8.23 -10.72 -2.44
C ALA A 43 -8.85 -9.34 -2.64
N LEU A 44 -8.10 -8.27 -2.35
CA LEU A 44 -8.56 -6.88 -2.51
C LEU A 44 -8.79 -6.52 -3.97
N ALA A 45 -7.93 -6.99 -4.89
CA ALA A 45 -8.12 -6.78 -6.32
C ALA A 45 -9.46 -7.36 -6.80
N ILE A 46 -9.79 -8.59 -6.39
CA ILE A 46 -11.06 -9.23 -6.71
C ILE A 46 -12.24 -8.46 -6.10
N GLN A 47 -12.13 -8.01 -4.84
CA GLN A 47 -13.16 -7.22 -4.16
C GLN A 47 -13.51 -5.93 -4.91
N VAL A 48 -12.50 -5.26 -5.49
CA VAL A 48 -12.71 -4.03 -6.28
C VAL A 48 -12.99 -4.31 -7.78
N GLY A 49 -13.28 -5.55 -8.15
CA GLY A 49 -13.71 -5.95 -9.49
C GLY A 49 -12.58 -6.16 -10.51
N GLN A 50 -11.33 -6.23 -10.07
CA GLN A 50 -10.21 -6.61 -10.93
C GLN A 50 -10.09 -8.14 -11.05
N GLN A 51 -9.47 -8.59 -12.13
CA GLN A 51 -9.24 -10.02 -12.41
C GLN A 51 -7.73 -10.26 -12.56
N PRO A 52 -6.98 -10.41 -11.45
CA PRO A 52 -5.56 -10.73 -11.51
C PRO A 52 -5.37 -12.10 -12.17
N THR A 53 -4.46 -12.19 -13.14
CA THR A 53 -4.14 -13.44 -13.87
C THR A 53 -2.97 -14.20 -13.25
N THR A 54 -2.22 -13.56 -12.36
CA THR A 54 -1.05 -14.10 -11.65
C THR A 54 -1.04 -13.53 -10.24
N SER A 55 -0.72 -14.35 -9.24
CA SER A 55 -0.54 -13.91 -7.85
C SER A 55 0.84 -13.31 -7.61
N GLU A 56 1.90 -13.94 -8.11
CA GLU A 56 3.27 -13.53 -7.83
C GLU A 56 3.61 -12.13 -8.38
N GLY A 57 4.08 -11.25 -7.51
CA GLY A 57 4.58 -9.92 -7.85
C GLY A 57 3.49 -8.93 -8.27
N TRP A 58 2.23 -9.22 -7.99
CA TRP A 58 1.10 -8.36 -8.30
C TRP A 58 1.16 -7.06 -7.51
N ILE A 59 1.33 -7.12 -6.18
CA ILE A 59 1.46 -5.90 -5.36
C ILE A 59 2.70 -5.10 -5.74
N THR A 60 3.81 -5.80 -5.99
CA THR A 60 5.05 -5.16 -6.46
C THR A 60 4.81 -4.39 -7.77
N SER A 61 4.08 -4.99 -8.71
CA SER A 61 3.75 -4.39 -10.00
C SER A 61 2.75 -3.23 -9.86
N LEU A 62 1.77 -3.36 -8.96
CA LEU A 62 0.85 -2.28 -8.63
C LEU A 62 1.59 -1.08 -8.03
N ALA A 63 2.36 -1.28 -6.96
CA ALA A 63 3.12 -0.22 -6.31
C ALA A 63 4.09 0.46 -7.29
N LYS A 64 4.79 -0.30 -8.14
CA LYS A 64 5.68 0.24 -9.19
C LYS A 64 4.99 1.23 -10.12
N ARG A 65 3.71 1.00 -10.48
CA ARG A 65 2.93 1.94 -11.32
C ARG A 65 2.66 3.28 -10.62
N TRP A 66 2.59 3.25 -9.29
CA TRP A 66 2.36 4.43 -8.45
C TRP A 66 3.65 5.08 -7.94
N ARG A 67 4.82 4.49 -8.21
CA ARG A 67 6.13 5.02 -7.81
C ARG A 67 6.32 6.50 -8.17
N PRO A 68 6.00 6.98 -9.39
CA PRO A 68 6.20 8.39 -9.73
C PRO A 68 5.39 9.37 -8.87
N ARG A 69 4.29 8.90 -8.25
CA ARG A 69 3.46 9.71 -7.34
C ARG A 69 3.95 9.57 -5.90
N LEU A 70 4.17 8.34 -5.43
CA LEU A 70 4.67 8.06 -4.08
C LEU A 70 6.03 8.69 -3.79
N CYS A 71 6.89 8.82 -4.81
CA CYS A 71 8.22 9.40 -4.69
C CYS A 71 8.28 10.93 -4.87
N GLN A 72 7.13 11.60 -4.97
CA GLN A 72 7.09 13.06 -4.93
C GLN A 72 7.41 13.53 -3.50
N ALA A 73 8.02 14.71 -3.38
CA ALA A 73 8.60 15.19 -2.12
C ALA A 73 7.58 15.15 -0.97
N GLU A 74 6.33 15.55 -1.23
CA GLU A 74 5.25 15.59 -0.23
C GLU A 74 4.89 14.19 0.27
N LEU A 75 4.56 13.27 -0.65
CA LEU A 75 4.14 11.91 -0.29
C LEU A 75 5.29 11.06 0.26
N ARG A 76 6.51 11.27 -0.23
CA ARG A 76 7.69 10.61 0.31
C ARG A 76 7.92 11.01 1.76
N ALA A 77 7.83 12.31 2.08
CA ALA A 77 7.97 12.79 3.46
C ALA A 77 6.89 12.20 4.37
N ASP A 78 5.64 12.15 3.90
CA ASP A 78 4.54 11.51 4.63
C ASP A 78 4.82 10.03 4.93
N LEU A 79 5.36 9.28 3.96
CA LEU A 79 5.69 7.86 4.14
C LEU A 79 6.93 7.63 5.02
N VAL A 80 7.91 8.53 5.01
CA VAL A 80 9.05 8.50 5.95
C VAL A 80 8.56 8.69 7.39
N ASP A 81 7.60 9.60 7.60
CA ASP A 81 7.03 9.90 8.90
C ASP A 81 5.93 8.91 9.34
N ASN A 82 5.70 7.83 8.58
CA ASN A 82 4.62 6.86 8.79
C ASN A 82 3.23 7.52 8.90
N ARG A 83 2.96 8.50 8.02
CA ARG A 83 1.67 9.20 7.84
C ARG A 83 0.92 8.61 6.65
N LEU A 84 0.54 7.34 6.76
CA LEU A 84 -0.24 6.59 5.76
C LEU A 84 -1.60 7.24 5.48
N ALA A 85 -2.31 7.77 6.49
CA ALA A 85 -3.63 8.38 6.29
C ALA A 85 -3.61 9.49 5.22
N THR A 86 -2.58 10.34 5.26
CA THR A 86 -2.40 11.44 4.30
C THR A 86 -2.06 10.89 2.91
N THR A 87 -1.16 9.91 2.86
CA THR A 87 -0.77 9.25 1.61
C THR A 87 -1.96 8.61 0.90
N ILE A 88 -2.74 7.80 1.63
CA ILE A 88 -3.90 7.08 1.11
C ILE A 88 -4.93 8.07 0.56
N THR A 89 -5.25 9.12 1.33
CA THR A 89 -6.22 10.15 0.92
C THR A 89 -5.80 10.79 -0.40
N GLN A 90 -4.53 11.21 -0.52
CA GLN A 90 -4.02 11.82 -1.75
C GLN A 90 -3.99 10.85 -2.95
N LEU A 91 -3.76 9.55 -2.74
CA LEU A 91 -3.85 8.56 -3.81
C LEU A 91 -5.29 8.40 -4.29
N VAL A 92 -6.25 8.31 -3.37
CA VAL A 92 -7.68 8.16 -3.69
C VAL A 92 -8.24 9.39 -4.40
N GLU A 93 -7.81 10.61 -4.03
CA GLU A 93 -8.25 11.87 -4.65
C GLU A 93 -7.95 11.93 -6.16
N THR A 94 -6.94 11.20 -6.63
CA THR A 94 -6.66 11.07 -8.07
C THR A 94 -7.74 10.28 -8.85
N LYS A 95 -8.67 9.63 -8.14
CA LYS A 95 -9.70 8.71 -8.66
C LYS A 95 -9.17 7.51 -9.45
N ALA A 96 -7.86 7.28 -9.45
CA ALA A 96 -7.24 6.17 -10.16
C ALA A 96 -7.00 4.94 -9.25
N LEU A 97 -7.18 5.08 -7.94
CA LEU A 97 -7.03 3.97 -6.99
C LEU A 97 -8.19 3.96 -5.97
N PRO A 98 -8.91 2.85 -5.80
CA PRO A 98 -9.88 2.70 -4.71
C PRO A 98 -9.15 2.62 -3.36
N TRP A 99 -9.87 2.90 -2.27
CA TRP A 99 -9.31 2.97 -0.91
C TRP A 99 -8.55 1.71 -0.51
N GLU A 100 -9.08 0.54 -0.88
CA GLU A 100 -8.52 -0.77 -0.59
C GLU A 100 -7.10 -0.91 -1.16
N LEU A 101 -6.97 -0.63 -2.45
CA LEU A 101 -5.69 -0.73 -3.15
C LEU A 101 -4.74 0.43 -2.79
N ALA A 102 -5.27 1.61 -2.46
CA ALA A 102 -4.46 2.73 -1.98
C ALA A 102 -3.84 2.45 -0.61
N THR A 103 -4.60 1.82 0.29
CA THR A 103 -4.11 1.38 1.61
C THR A 103 -3.00 0.36 1.43
N LEU A 104 -3.23 -0.67 0.62
CA LEU A 104 -2.26 -1.73 0.36
C LEU A 104 -0.96 -1.21 -0.27
N VAL A 105 -1.06 -0.32 -1.27
CA VAL A 105 0.12 0.28 -1.93
C VAL A 105 0.94 1.15 -0.97
N SER A 106 0.26 1.93 -0.11
CA SER A 106 0.92 2.81 0.86
C SER A 106 1.67 1.99 1.91
N ILE A 107 1.04 0.94 2.44
CA ILE A 107 1.66 0.01 3.39
C ILE A 107 2.85 -0.72 2.75
N TYR A 108 2.70 -1.22 1.53
CA TYR A 108 3.80 -1.89 0.82
C TYR A 108 5.00 -0.96 0.64
N ALA A 109 4.78 0.30 0.26
CA ALA A 109 5.85 1.28 0.07
C ALA A 109 6.52 1.65 1.41
N ALA A 110 5.77 1.76 2.49
CA ALA A 110 6.31 1.98 3.84
C ALA A 110 7.14 0.78 4.31
N LYS A 111 6.61 -0.44 4.18
CA LYS A 111 7.29 -1.70 4.54
C LYS A 111 8.59 -1.90 3.74
N ALA A 112 8.59 -1.49 2.48
CA ALA A 112 9.76 -1.53 1.61
C ALA A 112 10.88 -0.57 2.05
N GLY A 113 10.56 0.42 2.89
CA GLY A 113 11.36 1.62 3.06
C GLY A 113 11.19 2.53 1.84
N ILE A 114 10.51 3.67 2.00
CA ILE A 114 10.16 4.54 0.87
C ILE A 114 11.38 5.02 0.09
N ASP A 115 12.51 5.26 0.75
CA ASP A 115 13.76 5.64 0.09
C ASP A 115 14.28 4.53 -0.84
N ASP A 116 14.32 3.29 -0.35
CA ASP A 116 14.74 2.12 -1.15
C ASP A 116 13.75 1.85 -2.29
N PHE A 117 12.46 2.06 -2.04
CA PHE A 117 11.43 1.96 -3.05
C PHE A 117 11.59 3.01 -4.17
N CYS A 118 12.07 4.21 -3.86
CA CYS A 118 12.23 5.32 -4.80
C CYS A 118 13.55 5.34 -5.57
N LYS A 119 14.64 4.78 -5.01
CA LYS A 119 15.97 4.72 -5.66
C LYS A 119 15.95 4.32 -7.15
N PRO A 120 15.23 3.26 -7.59
CA PRO A 120 15.25 2.83 -8.99
C PRO A 120 14.63 3.83 -9.98
N LEU A 121 13.84 4.80 -9.51
CA LEU A 121 13.33 5.90 -10.33
C LEU A 121 14.39 7.01 -10.47
N GLU A 122 15.09 7.29 -9.38
CA GLU A 122 16.14 8.33 -9.32
C GLU A 122 17.36 7.96 -10.16
N GLU A 123 17.74 6.68 -10.19
CA GLU A 123 18.84 6.17 -11.02
C GLU A 123 18.55 6.21 -12.53
N LYS A 124 17.29 6.45 -12.93
CA LYS A 124 16.84 6.51 -14.32
C LYS A 124 16.58 7.95 -14.83
N LEU A 125 16.72 8.95 -13.96
CA LEU A 125 16.60 10.38 -14.27
C LEU A 125 17.99 10.97 -14.58
#